data_AF-A0A8H4A8G6-F1
#
_entry.id   AF-A0A8H4A8G6-F1
#
_cell.length_a   1.000
_cell.length_b   1.000
_cell.length_c   1.000
_cell.angle_alpha   90.00
_cell.angle_beta   90.00
_cell.angle_gamma   90.00
#
_symmetry.space_group_name_H-M   'P 1'
#
loop_
_entity.id
_entity.type
_entity.pdbx_description
1 polymer ?
#
loop_
_entity_poly.entity_id
_entity_poly.type
_entity_poly.pdbx_seq_one_letter_code
_entity_poly.pdbx_strand_id
1 'polypeptide(L)'
;MITIQDCIELTEKYIFEKRIGCYDRSEFSDPEKIADDEKSDIYSFGVILWEISSGRPPFRSFTSKEAIAIHIFQGKREKPIEDTPQTFVKLYTECWDEDPVNRPEAKSVLKTLNLLIFNISNPD
;
A
#
# COMPACT_ATOMS: atom_id res chain seq x y z
N MET A 1 -3.64 7.32 -17.06
CA MET A 1 -3.93 6.38 -15.96
C MET A 1 -2.92 6.67 -14.89
N ILE A 2 -3.36 6.90 -13.64
CA ILE A 2 -2.44 7.09 -12.51
C ILE A 2 -1.91 5.70 -12.17
N THR A 3 -0.60 5.52 -12.23
CA THR A 3 0.03 4.22 -11.98
C THR A 3 0.34 4.08 -10.50
N ILE A 4 0.52 2.84 -10.02
CA ILE A 4 1.02 2.58 -8.66
C ILE A 4 2.35 3.31 -8.42
N GLN A 5 3.16 3.48 -9.48
CA GLN A 5 4.39 4.27 -9.45
C GLN A 5 4.13 5.75 -9.14
N ASP A 6 3.06 6.36 -9.67
CA ASP A 6 2.70 7.74 -9.36
C ASP A 6 2.27 7.92 -7.90
N CYS A 7 1.59 6.91 -7.32
CA CYS A 7 1.25 6.90 -5.90
C CYS A 7 2.50 6.69 -5.04
N ILE A 8 3.39 5.76 -5.40
CA ILE A 8 4.69 5.55 -4.74
C ILE A 8 5.49 6.84 -4.74
N GLU A 9 5.71 7.48 -5.89
CA GLU A 9 6.50 8.71 -5.99
C GLU A 9 5.92 9.87 -5.17
N LEU A 10 4.58 9.98 -5.07
CA LEU A 10 3.94 11.01 -4.25
C LEU A 10 3.95 10.69 -2.75
N THR A 11 3.93 9.41 -2.39
CA THR A 11 4.01 8.96 -0.99
C THR A 11 5.46 8.96 -0.50
N GLU A 12 6.41 8.57 -1.34
CA GLU A 12 7.85 8.73 -1.15
C GLU A 12 8.21 10.20 -1.04
N LYS A 13 7.77 11.06 -1.97
CA LYS A 13 7.95 12.52 -1.85
C LYS A 13 7.39 13.06 -0.52
N TYR A 14 6.28 12.50 -0.03
CA TYR A 14 5.68 12.90 1.24
C TYR A 14 6.44 12.40 2.50
N ILE A 15 6.97 11.17 2.48
CA ILE A 15 7.86 10.63 3.53
C ILE A 15 9.22 11.37 3.50
N PHE A 16 9.71 11.66 2.30
CA PHE A 16 10.98 12.32 1.98
C PHE A 16 10.96 13.84 2.26
N GLU A 17 9.87 14.56 2.03
CA GLU A 17 9.77 15.99 2.34
C GLU A 17 9.69 16.27 3.86
N LYS A 18 9.33 15.28 4.69
CA LYS A 18 9.43 15.38 6.15
C LYS A 18 10.84 15.16 6.71
N ARG A 19 11.81 14.68 5.92
CA ARG A 19 13.22 14.47 6.30
C ARG A 19 14.13 14.82 5.11
N ILE A 20 14.58 16.08 5.02
CA ILE A 20 15.37 16.64 3.90
C ILE A 20 16.52 15.73 3.44
N GLY A 21 16.68 15.59 2.10
CA GLY A 21 17.98 15.67 1.43
C GLY A 21 18.28 14.65 0.31
N CYS A 22 18.21 15.11 -0.94
CA CYS A 22 19.04 14.73 -2.10
C CYS A 22 19.26 13.24 -2.43
N TYR A 23 18.69 12.79 -3.56
CA TYR A 23 18.94 11.48 -4.16
C TYR A 23 20.42 11.33 -4.60
N ASP A 24 21.23 10.58 -3.85
CA ASP A 24 22.48 9.98 -4.32
C ASP A 24 22.36 8.45 -4.32
N ARG A 25 22.88 7.83 -5.38
CA ARG A 25 22.83 6.38 -5.67
C ARG A 25 23.70 5.54 -4.71
N SER A 26 24.41 6.18 -3.79
CA SER A 26 25.38 5.55 -2.87
C SER A 26 24.78 5.04 -1.54
N GLU A 27 23.48 5.27 -1.28
CA GLU A 27 22.87 5.07 0.05
C GLU A 27 22.18 3.71 0.31
N PHE A 28 22.29 2.72 -0.59
CA PHE A 28 21.76 1.35 -0.42
C PHE A 28 22.35 0.57 0.78
N SER A 29 23.13 1.23 1.63
CA SER A 29 23.84 0.65 2.77
C SER A 29 23.20 1.00 4.12
N ASP A 30 22.21 1.89 4.16
CA ASP A 30 21.55 2.32 5.40
C ASP A 30 20.35 1.41 5.73
N PRO A 31 20.40 0.61 6.81
CA PRO A 31 19.31 -0.27 7.19
C PRO A 31 18.02 0.46 7.61
N GLU A 32 18.09 1.72 8.08
CA GLU A 32 16.89 2.50 8.39
C GLU A 32 16.12 2.84 7.11
N LYS A 33 16.86 3.16 6.04
CA LYS A 33 16.28 3.52 4.73
C LYS A 33 15.74 2.31 3.97
N ILE A 34 16.43 1.17 4.03
CA ILE A 34 15.93 -0.09 3.47
C ILE A 34 14.60 -0.49 4.14
N ALA A 35 14.47 -0.29 5.46
CA ALA A 35 13.23 -0.57 6.17
C ALA A 35 12.08 0.36 5.72
N ASP A 36 12.36 1.64 5.48
CA ASP A 36 11.37 2.60 4.95
C ASP A 36 10.91 2.24 3.53
N ASP A 37 11.81 1.73 2.68
CA ASP A 37 11.48 1.25 1.33
C ASP A 37 10.57 0.01 1.41
N GLU A 38 10.90 -0.97 2.26
CA GLU A 38 10.05 -2.16 2.46
C GLU A 38 8.63 -1.79 2.92
N LYS A 39 8.49 -0.81 3.83
CA LYS A 39 7.16 -0.36 4.28
C LYS A 39 6.39 0.37 3.17
N SER A 40 7.09 1.02 2.24
CA SER A 40 6.49 1.70 1.08
C SER A 40 6.04 0.69 0.01
N ASP A 41 6.81 -0.38 -0.20
CA ASP A 41 6.41 -1.52 -1.03
C ASP A 41 5.15 -2.19 -0.49
N ILE A 42 5.07 -2.41 0.82
CA ILE A 42 3.89 -3.01 1.47
C ILE A 42 2.65 -2.14 1.30
N TYR A 43 2.78 -0.81 1.44
CA TYR A 43 1.68 0.12 1.18
C TYR A 43 1.12 -0.04 -0.23
N SER A 44 2.02 -0.01 -1.22
CA SER A 44 1.69 -0.08 -2.63
C SER A 44 1.07 -1.42 -2.99
N PHE A 45 1.56 -2.50 -2.38
CA PHE A 45 0.95 -3.82 -2.48
C PHE A 45 -0.48 -3.85 -1.91
N GLY A 46 -0.75 -3.16 -0.79
CA GLY A 46 -2.11 -2.98 -0.27
C GLY A 46 -3.06 -2.33 -1.27
N VAL A 47 -2.60 -1.27 -1.97
CA VAL A 47 -3.38 -0.62 -3.02
C VAL A 47 -3.68 -1.58 -4.18
N ILE A 48 -2.71 -2.40 -4.60
CA ILE A 48 -2.88 -3.44 -5.63
C ILE A 48 -3.91 -4.49 -5.19
N LEU A 49 -3.82 -4.98 -3.94
CA LEU A 49 -4.77 -5.95 -3.42
C LEU A 49 -6.21 -5.42 -3.43
N TRP A 50 -6.39 -4.13 -3.11
CA TRP A 50 -7.70 -3.48 -3.24
C TRP A 50 -8.14 -3.35 -4.71
N GLU A 51 -7.24 -3.01 -5.63
CA GLU A 51 -7.54 -2.95 -7.06
C GLU A 51 -8.01 -4.32 -7.59
N ILE A 52 -7.33 -5.40 -7.20
CA ILE A 52 -7.74 -6.78 -7.50
C ILE A 52 -9.12 -7.06 -6.93
N SER A 53 -9.36 -6.68 -5.67
CA SER A 53 -10.66 -6.89 -5.03
C SER A 53 -11.80 -6.13 -5.72
N SER A 54 -11.53 -4.92 -6.21
CA SER A 54 -12.55 -4.01 -6.72
C SER A 54 -12.76 -4.14 -8.23
N GLY A 55 -11.81 -4.74 -8.95
CA GLY A 55 -11.81 -4.83 -10.40
C GLY A 55 -11.72 -3.48 -11.11
N ARG A 56 -11.28 -2.42 -10.42
CA ARG A 56 -11.21 -1.06 -10.95
C ARG A 56 -9.99 -0.30 -10.44
N PRO A 57 -9.51 0.71 -11.20
CA PRO A 57 -8.38 1.54 -10.75
C PRO A 57 -8.68 2.24 -9.42
N PRO A 58 -7.67 2.35 -8.53
CA PRO A 58 -7.80 3.11 -7.29
C PRO A 58 -8.00 4.60 -7.57
N PHE A 59 -8.73 5.25 -6.68
CA PHE A 59 -9.05 6.68 -6.71
C PHE A 59 -9.71 7.14 -8.00
N ARG A 60 -10.50 6.26 -8.65
CA ARG A 60 -11.15 6.51 -9.95
C ARG A 60 -11.98 7.80 -9.99
N SER A 61 -12.49 8.27 -8.86
CA SER A 61 -13.27 9.52 -8.76
C SER A 61 -12.43 10.79 -8.80
N PHE A 62 -11.11 10.70 -8.70
CA PHE A 62 -10.21 11.85 -8.69
C PHE A 62 -9.65 12.12 -10.08
N THR A 63 -9.61 13.40 -10.44
CA THR A 63 -9.10 13.86 -11.74
C THR A 63 -7.69 14.44 -11.67
N SER A 64 -7.17 14.70 -10.47
CA SER A 64 -5.82 15.23 -10.25
C SER A 64 -5.04 14.41 -9.23
N LYS A 65 -3.74 14.25 -9.47
CA LYS A 65 -2.82 13.51 -8.58
C LYS A 65 -2.66 14.22 -7.24
N GLU A 66 -2.69 15.55 -7.26
CA GLU A 66 -2.59 16.40 -6.07
C GLU A 66 -3.80 16.21 -5.14
N ALA A 67 -5.00 16.04 -5.71
CA ALA A 67 -6.20 15.79 -4.90
C ALA A 67 -6.14 14.39 -4.25
N ILE A 68 -5.57 13.40 -4.91
CA ILE A 68 -5.33 12.07 -4.35
C ILE A 68 -4.30 12.14 -3.22
N ALA A 69 -3.18 12.84 -3.44
CA ALA A 69 -2.17 13.05 -2.41
C ALA A 69 -2.76 13.72 -1.16
N ILE A 70 -3.57 14.78 -1.33
CA ILE A 70 -4.27 15.45 -0.21
C ILE A 70 -5.26 14.49 0.46
N HIS A 71 -5.97 13.67 -0.30
CA HIS A 71 -6.92 12.69 0.25
C HIS A 71 -6.19 11.66 1.13
N ILE A 72 -5.10 11.09 0.64
CA ILE A 72 -4.26 10.13 1.38
C ILE A 72 -3.62 10.79 2.61
N PHE A 73 -3.14 12.03 2.46
CA PHE A 73 -2.60 12.86 3.54
C PHE A 73 -3.59 13.08 4.69
N GLN A 74 -4.88 13.15 4.38
CA GLN A 74 -5.94 13.27 5.38
C GLN A 74 -6.32 11.92 6.03
N GLY A 75 -5.49 10.89 5.88
CA GLY A 75 -5.77 9.54 6.39
C GLY A 75 -6.88 8.82 5.62
N LYS A 76 -7.40 9.38 4.53
CA LYS A 76 -8.49 8.76 3.77
C LYS A 76 -7.95 7.68 2.84
N ARG A 77 -8.76 6.64 2.63
CA ARG A 77 -8.45 5.46 1.82
C ARG A 77 -9.67 5.10 0.97
N GLU A 78 -9.45 4.22 0.02
CA GLU A 78 -10.55 3.58 -0.68
C GLU A 78 -11.47 2.82 0.30
N LYS A 79 -12.75 2.75 -0.06
CA LYS A 79 -13.72 2.02 0.75
C LYS A 79 -13.56 0.51 0.54
N PRO A 80 -13.68 -0.32 1.58
CA PRO A 80 -13.80 -1.76 1.40
C PRO A 80 -14.90 -2.13 0.42
N ILE A 81 -14.64 -3.15 -0.38
CA ILE A 81 -15.58 -3.66 -1.38
C ILE A 81 -16.53 -4.64 -0.70
N GLU A 82 -17.82 -4.50 -0.98
CA GLU A 82 -18.85 -5.43 -0.52
C GLU A 82 -18.58 -6.84 -1.10
N ASP A 83 -18.94 -7.88 -0.37
CA ASP A 83 -18.69 -9.29 -0.73
C ASP A 83 -17.22 -9.74 -0.77
N THR A 84 -16.26 -8.85 -0.52
CA THR A 84 -14.86 -9.25 -0.34
C THR A 84 -14.69 -9.98 0.99
N PRO A 85 -14.00 -11.14 1.04
CA PRO A 85 -13.74 -11.84 2.30
C PRO A 85 -13.10 -10.93 3.33
N GLN A 86 -13.65 -10.89 4.55
CA GLN A 86 -13.22 -9.97 5.61
C GLN A 86 -11.72 -10.07 5.92
N THR A 87 -11.15 -11.27 5.81
CA THR A 87 -9.71 -11.50 5.98
C THR A 87 -8.87 -10.84 4.88
N PHE A 88 -9.37 -10.81 3.64
CA PHE A 88 -8.71 -10.11 2.53
C PHE A 88 -8.84 -8.60 2.67
N VAL A 89 -10.02 -8.11 3.10
CA VAL A 89 -10.23 -6.71 3.46
C VAL A 89 -9.22 -6.27 4.51
N LYS A 90 -9.13 -7.02 5.62
CA LYS A 90 -8.21 -6.75 6.70
C LYS A 90 -6.76 -6.69 6.20
N LEU A 91 -6.35 -7.66 5.39
CA LEU A 91 -4.98 -7.73 4.85
C LEU A 91 -4.60 -6.46 4.09
N TYR A 92 -5.37 -6.06 3.07
CA TYR A 92 -5.00 -4.87 2.31
C TYR A 92 -5.13 -3.58 3.12
N THR A 93 -6.02 -3.55 4.13
CA THR A 93 -6.12 -2.40 5.04
C THR A 93 -4.93 -2.24 5.98
N GLU A 94 -4.35 -3.35 6.45
CA GLU A 94 -3.12 -3.33 7.26
C GLU A 94 -1.92 -2.93 6.40
N CYS A 95 -1.87 -3.37 5.13
CA CYS A 95 -0.81 -3.02 4.21
C CYS A 95 -0.69 -1.51 3.98
N TRP A 96 -1.81 -0.77 3.88
CA TRP A 96 -1.81 0.67 3.60
C TRP A 96 -2.06 1.57 4.83
N ASP A 97 -1.73 1.06 6.02
CA ASP A 97 -1.85 1.80 7.28
C ASP A 97 -1.12 3.16 7.18
N GLU A 98 -1.68 4.17 7.86
CA GLU A 98 -1.10 5.51 7.88
C GLU A 98 0.29 5.49 8.51
N ASP A 99 0.48 4.72 9.59
CA ASP A 99 1.76 4.55 10.25
C ASP A 99 2.54 3.38 9.61
N PRO A 100 3.72 3.63 9.01
CA PRO A 100 4.58 2.58 8.45
C PRO A 100 4.92 1.46 9.45
N VAL A 101 4.98 1.75 10.75
CA VAL A 101 5.30 0.77 11.79
C VAL A 101 4.23 -0.31 11.91
N ASN A 102 2.96 0.07 11.66
CA ASN A 102 1.82 -0.86 11.75
C ASN A 102 1.70 -1.77 10.52
N ARG A 103 2.34 -1.41 9.41
CA ARG A 103 2.27 -2.20 8.18
C ARG A 103 2.98 -3.54 8.39
N PRO A 104 2.41 -4.67 7.92
CA PRO A 104 2.99 -5.99 8.10
C PRO A 104 4.30 -6.15 7.31
N GLU A 105 5.13 -7.11 7.70
CA GLU A 105 6.24 -7.57 6.88
C GLU A 105 5.74 -8.37 5.66
N ALA A 106 6.50 -8.36 4.57
CA ALA A 106 6.18 -9.11 3.35
C ALA A 106 5.91 -10.61 3.63
N LYS A 107 6.68 -11.21 4.55
CA LYS A 107 6.49 -12.60 4.97
C LYS A 107 5.12 -12.84 5.62
N SER A 108 4.65 -11.90 6.42
CA SER A 108 3.33 -11.96 7.07
C SER A 108 2.21 -11.83 6.05
N VAL A 109 2.36 -10.90 5.09
CA VAL A 109 1.42 -10.75 3.96
C VAL A 109 1.32 -12.04 3.15
N LEU A 110 2.45 -12.62 2.75
CA LEU A 110 2.51 -13.88 2.00
C LEU A 110 1.84 -15.03 2.76
N LYS A 111 2.10 -15.14 4.06
CA LYS A 111 1.48 -16.17 4.92
C LYS A 111 -0.04 -16.04 4.92
N THR A 112 -0.57 -14.83 5.08
CA THR A 112 -2.02 -14.58 5.07
C THR A 112 -2.64 -14.92 3.72
N LEU A 113 -2.01 -14.54 2.61
CA LEU A 113 -2.47 -14.89 1.26
C LEU A 113 -2.51 -16.41 1.03
N ASN A 114 -1.47 -17.13 1.46
CA ASN A 114 -1.44 -18.60 1.33
C ASN A 114 -2.57 -19.27 2.11
N LEU A 115 -2.88 -18.78 3.32
CA LEU A 115 -4.00 -19.30 4.11
C LEU A 115 -5.35 -19.03 3.43
N LEU A 116 -5.52 -17.85 2.82
CA LEU A 116 -6.72 -17.52 2.06
C LEU A 116 -6.91 -18.44 0.85
N ILE A 117 -5.84 -18.64 0.06
CA ILE A 117 -5.88 -19.52 -1.12
C ILE A 117 -6.19 -20.96 -0.70
N PHE A 118 -5.57 -21.42 0.39
CA PHE A 118 -5.83 -22.75 0.93
C PHE A 118 -7.31 -22.94 1.33
N ASN A 119 -7.89 -21.96 2.03
CA ASN A 119 -9.30 -22.01 2.45
C ASN A 119 -10.27 -21.93 1.26
N ILE A 120 -9.94 -21.17 0.21
CA ILE A 120 -10.76 -21.11 -1.01
C ILE A 120 -10.69 -22.44 -1.77
N SER A 121 -9.53 -23.11 -1.76
CA SER A 121 -9.33 -24.38 -2.46
C SER A 121 -9.91 -25.58 -1.71
N ASN A 122 -10.18 -25.43 -0.41
CA ASN A 122 -10.73 -26.46 0.46
C ASN A 122 -11.88 -25.86 1.29
N PRO A 123 -13.02 -25.52 0.65
CA PRO A 123 -14.20 -25.06 1.37
C PRO A 123 -14.76 -26.20 2.22
N ASP A 124 -15.16 -25.88 3.47
CA ASP A 124 -15.82 -26.82 4.39
C ASP A 124 -17.09 -27.47 3.79
#